data_AF-A0A3N4LN86-F1
#
_entry.id   AF-A0A3N4LN86-F1
#
_cell.length_a   1.000
_cell.length_b   1.000
_cell.length_c   1.000
_cell.angle_alpha   90.00
_cell.angle_beta   90.00
_cell.angle_gamma   90.00
#
_symmetry.space_group_name_H-M   'P 1'
#
loop_
_entity.id
_entity.type
_entity.pdbx_description
1 polymer ?
#
loop_
_entity_poly.entity_id
_entity_poly.type
_entity_poly.pdbx_seq_one_letter_code
_entity_poly.pdbx_strand_id
1 'polypeptide(L)' 'DDDAEAAMATMLGFNGFGTTKQKKVKGNDVYAVSKDKQATYRQYMNRVGGFNRALSPS' A
#
# COMPACT_ATOMS: atom_id res chain seq x y z
N ASP A 1 33.13 34.11 -12.85
CA ASP A 1 31.79 34.06 -12.24
C ASP A 1 31.42 32.64 -11.81
N ASP A 2 31.45 31.66 -12.71
CA ASP A 2 31.16 30.24 -12.39
C ASP A 2 32.04 29.66 -11.25
N ASP A 3 33.33 30.00 -11.19
CA ASP A 3 34.23 29.53 -10.12
C ASP A 3 33.90 30.10 -8.74
N ALA A 4 33.37 31.33 -8.68
CA ALA A 4 32.98 31.98 -7.43
C ALA A 4 31.66 31.40 -6.90
N GLU A 5 30.71 31.12 -7.78
CA GLU A 5 29.47 30.41 -7.43
C GLU A 5 29.74 28.98 -6.96
N ALA A 6 30.63 28.24 -7.64
CA ALA A 6 31.03 26.89 -7.22
C ALA A 6 31.74 26.89 -5.84
N ALA A 7 32.61 27.87 -5.60
CA ALA A 7 33.27 28.05 -4.30
C ALA A 7 32.26 28.38 -3.18
N MET A 8 31.28 29.25 -3.45
CA MET A 8 30.22 29.58 -2.49
C MET A 8 29.29 28.40 -2.22
N ALA A 9 28.91 27.62 -3.25
CA ALA A 9 28.11 26.41 -3.09
C ALA A 9 28.82 25.40 -2.19
N THR A 10 30.14 25.23 -2.37
CA THR A 10 30.97 24.37 -1.53
C THR A 10 31.07 24.90 -0.09
N MET A 11 31.29 26.21 0.09
CA MET A 11 31.36 26.85 1.42
C MET A 11 30.04 26.77 2.19
N LEU A 12 28.91 26.85 1.51
CA LEU A 12 27.58 26.73 2.09
C LEU A 12 27.12 25.27 2.26
N GLY A 13 27.95 24.29 1.87
CA GLY A 13 27.66 22.86 1.99
C GLY A 13 26.65 22.32 0.99
N PHE A 14 26.33 23.10 -0.05
CA PHE A 14 25.51 22.64 -1.18
C PHE A 14 26.35 21.73 -2.07
N ASN A 15 26.30 20.44 -1.79
CA ASN A 15 26.78 19.39 -2.69
C ASN A 15 25.57 18.58 -3.21
N GLY A 16 25.64 18.12 -4.46
CA GLY A 16 24.51 17.64 -5.26
C GLY A 16 23.46 16.82 -4.50
N PHE A 17 22.18 17.20 -4.67
CA PHE A 17 21.06 16.52 -4.03
C PHE A 17 20.76 15.18 -4.71
N GLY A 18 20.79 14.09 -3.94
CA GLY A 18 20.35 12.78 -4.41
C GLY A 18 18.83 12.66 -4.47
N THR A 19 18.31 11.90 -5.44
CA THR A 19 16.89 11.55 -5.52
C THR A 19 16.63 10.09 -5.13
N THR A 20 15.47 9.82 -4.55
CA THR A 20 14.93 8.47 -4.29
C THR A 20 13.99 7.99 -5.41
N LYS A 21 13.80 8.78 -6.48
CA LYS A 21 12.94 8.42 -7.62
C LYS A 21 13.37 7.07 -8.22
N GLN A 22 12.45 6.11 -8.24
CA GLN A 22 12.67 4.73 -8.71
C GLN A 22 13.74 3.94 -7.94
N LYS A 23 14.08 4.34 -6.71
CA LYS A 23 14.99 3.58 -5.84
C LYS A 23 14.20 2.91 -4.72
N LYS A 24 14.53 1.65 -4.40
CA LYS A 24 13.96 0.95 -3.25
C LYS A 24 14.56 1.54 -1.97
N VAL A 25 13.69 2.03 -1.07
CA VAL A 25 14.08 2.54 0.25
C VAL A 25 13.77 1.46 1.29
N LYS A 26 14.78 1.05 2.07
CA LYS A 26 14.63 0.04 3.13
C LYS A 26 13.59 0.53 4.17
N GLY A 27 12.61 -0.30 4.49
CA GLY A 27 11.53 0.04 5.44
C GLY A 27 10.34 0.79 4.82
N ASN A 28 10.39 1.14 3.53
CA ASN A 28 9.26 1.73 2.79
C ASN A 28 8.44 0.67 2.03
N ASP A 29 8.38 -0.54 2.57
CA ASP A 29 7.69 -1.71 2.01
C ASP A 29 6.51 -2.17 2.88
N VAL A 30 6.15 -1.40 3.91
CA VAL A 30 5.04 -1.69 4.81
C VAL A 30 3.72 -1.21 4.18
N TYR A 31 2.81 -2.15 3.95
CA TYR A 31 1.43 -1.86 3.52
C TYR A 31 0.45 -2.79 4.24
N ALA A 32 -0.77 -2.32 4.45
CA ALA A 32 -1.87 -3.12 5.00
C ALA A 32 -3.16 -2.80 4.25
N VAL A 33 -4.06 -3.79 4.17
CA VAL A 33 -5.38 -3.64 3.53
C VAL A 33 -6.45 -4.09 4.53
N SER A 34 -7.40 -3.20 4.84
CA SER A 34 -8.62 -3.61 5.55
C SER A 34 -9.59 -4.24 4.56
N LYS A 35 -10.06 -5.45 4.87
CA LYS A 35 -11.05 -6.16 4.06
C LYS A 35 -12.22 -6.54 4.96
N ASP A 36 -13.28 -5.74 4.91
CA ASP A 36 -14.51 -6.03 5.63
C ASP A 36 -15.28 -7.11 4.89
N LYS A 37 -15.40 -8.29 5.50
CA LYS A 37 -16.26 -9.36 4.98
C LYS A 37 -17.67 -9.13 5.51
N GLN A 38 -18.63 -8.97 4.60
CA GLN A 38 -20.04 -8.88 4.98
C GLN A 38 -20.48 -10.18 5.67
N ALA A 39 -21.15 -10.07 6.82
CA ALA A 39 -21.76 -11.20 7.48
C ALA A 39 -22.92 -11.72 6.61
N THR A 40 -22.84 -12.99 6.24
CA THR A 40 -23.86 -13.68 5.44
C THR A 40 -24.53 -14.74 6.31
N TYR A 41 -25.85 -14.67 6.41
CA TYR A 41 -26.63 -15.52 7.33
C TYR A 41 -27.13 -16.78 6.64
N ARG A 42 -27.23 -17.86 7.43
CA ARG A 42 -27.74 -19.15 6.94
C ARG A 42 -29.26 -19.16 6.93
N GLN A 43 -29.84 -19.39 5.76
CA GLN A 43 -31.28 -19.62 5.62
C GLN A 43 -31.59 -21.10 5.82
N TYR A 44 -32.34 -21.45 6.86
CA TYR A 44 -32.70 -22.84 7.18
C TYR A 44 -34.03 -23.28 6.57
N MET A 45 -35.05 -22.42 6.57
CA MET A 45 -36.40 -22.74 6.12
C MET A 45 -36.72 -22.15 4.73
N ASN A 46 -37.62 -22.80 3.99
CA ASN A 46 -38.10 -22.39 2.67
C ASN A 46 -36.98 -22.10 1.65
N ARG A 47 -36.02 -23.02 1.57
CA ARG A 47 -34.86 -22.91 0.68
C ARG A 47 -35.20 -23.42 -0.71
N VAL A 48 -34.82 -22.68 -1.74
CA VAL A 48 -34.89 -23.14 -3.14
C VAL A 48 -33.92 -24.33 -3.30
N GLY A 49 -34.46 -25.51 -3.62
CA GLY A 49 -33.70 -26.75 -3.76
C GLY A 49 -33.83 -27.75 -2.59
N GLY A 50 -34.61 -27.42 -1.56
CA GLY A 50 -34.99 -28.38 -0.51
C GLY A 50 -33.95 -28.63 0.58
N PHE A 51 -34.31 -29.50 1.53
CA PHE A 51 -33.59 -29.71 2.81
C PHE A 51 -32.17 -30.30 2.63
N ASN A 52 -31.97 -31.16 1.62
CA ASN A 52 -30.71 -31.90 1.43
C ASN A 52 -29.57 -31.10 0.73
N ARG A 53 -29.76 -29.81 0.44
CA ARG A 53 -28.70 -28.96 -0.13
C ARG A 53 -27.86 -28.28 0.96
N ALA A 54 -26.57 -28.03 0.73
CA ALA A 54 -25.72 -27.31 1.68
C ALA A 54 -26.25 -25.89 1.98
N LEU A 55 -26.24 -25.50 3.26
CA LEU A 55 -26.65 -24.17 3.70
C LEU A 55 -25.61 -23.12 3.26
N SER A 56 -26.05 -22.12 2.50
CA SER A 56 -25.25 -20.90 2.26
C SER A 56 -25.14 -20.12 3.58
N PRO A 57 -24.01 -19.47 3.88
CA PRO A 57 -22.76 -19.47 3.11
C PRO A 57 -21.87 -20.62 3.58
N SER A 58 -21.23 -21.32 2.63
CA SER A 58 -20.11 -22.22 2.92
C SER A 58 -18.86 -21.43 3.28
#